data_AF-A0A4R3X4Q0-F1
#
_entry.id   AF-A0A4R3X4Q0-F1
#
_cell.length_a   1.000
_cell.length_b   1.000
_cell.length_c   1.000
_cell.angle_alpha   90.00
_cell.angle_beta   90.00
_cell.angle_gamma   90.00
#
_symmetry.space_group_name_H-M   'P 1'
#
loop_
_entity.id
_entity.type
_entity.pdbx_description
1 polymer ?
#
loop_
_entity_poly.entity_id
_entity_poly.type
_entity_poly.pdbx_seq_one_letter_code
_entity_poly.pdbx_strand_id
1 'polypeptide(L)'
;MAFVATLIAHPSNPVLTSKLGEQAAEAAKASGLYWLADGVACDIALRDDTDPRAAEANLRAVITGAPIDVVVQEAETRRKKFLIADMDSTMIGQECIDELADVVGLKDKVSAITARAMNGEIAFEPALRERVALLKGLPITVVDDVIAQRITLTSGGPQLIATMKAKGFYTALVSGGFTVFTSRIAETLGFDENQANILIERDGILTGEVAEPILGKQAKVDALLVISEKLGISPDEALAVGDGANDLGMLGIAGSGVALHAKPTVAAQAKMRIDHGDLTALLYIQGYRKTDFVMP
;
A
#
# COMPACT_ATOMS: atom_id res chain seq x y z
N MET A 1 -24.90 3.85 12.84
CA MET A 1 -23.76 4.37 12.06
C MET A 1 -23.96 3.89 10.64
N ALA A 2 -23.92 4.79 9.66
CA ALA A 2 -24.15 4.42 8.28
C ALA A 2 -22.91 3.74 7.69
N PHE A 3 -23.09 2.56 7.10
CA PHE A 3 -22.02 1.82 6.43
C PHE A 3 -22.16 1.91 4.91
N VAL A 4 -21.03 1.83 4.23
CA VAL A 4 -20.95 1.72 2.78
C VAL A 4 -20.07 0.52 2.42
N ALA A 5 -20.50 -0.24 1.42
CA ALA A 5 -19.69 -1.25 0.79
C ALA A 5 -19.23 -0.76 -0.59
N THR A 6 -17.93 -0.73 -0.82
CA THR A 6 -17.36 -0.34 -2.12
C THR A 6 -16.91 -1.59 -2.86
N LEU A 7 -17.47 -1.83 -4.04
CA LEU A 7 -17.01 -2.86 -4.97
C LEU A 7 -15.99 -2.27 -5.93
N ILE A 8 -14.90 -2.99 -6.19
CA ILE A 8 -13.77 -2.47 -6.96
C ILE A 8 -13.21 -3.55 -7.89
N ALA A 9 -13.18 -3.30 -9.19
CA ALA A 9 -12.48 -4.10 -10.18
C ALA A 9 -11.18 -3.39 -10.59
N HIS A 10 -10.25 -4.15 -11.19
CA HIS A 10 -9.04 -3.54 -11.74
C HIS A 10 -9.40 -2.62 -12.94
N PRO A 11 -8.85 -1.39 -13.03
CA PRO A 11 -9.22 -0.46 -14.10
C PRO A 11 -8.84 -0.93 -15.51
N SER A 12 -7.81 -1.78 -15.66
CA SER A 12 -7.48 -2.41 -16.95
C SER A 12 -8.39 -3.59 -17.32
N ASN A 13 -9.20 -4.08 -16.38
CA ASN A 13 -10.16 -5.15 -16.59
C ASN A 13 -11.51 -4.82 -15.92
N PRO A 14 -12.27 -3.84 -16.48
CA PRO A 14 -13.48 -3.29 -15.87
C PRO A 14 -14.66 -4.27 -15.96
N VAL A 15 -14.67 -5.27 -15.08
CA VAL A 15 -15.66 -6.37 -15.06
C VAL A 15 -16.91 -6.07 -14.24
N LEU A 16 -16.98 -4.94 -13.53
CA LEU A 16 -18.10 -4.60 -12.66
C LEU A 16 -19.27 -4.02 -13.47
N THR A 17 -20.10 -4.92 -14.02
CA THR A 17 -21.27 -4.54 -14.84
C THR A 17 -22.42 -3.97 -14.02
N SER A 18 -23.32 -3.19 -14.66
CA SER A 18 -24.55 -2.67 -14.02
C SER A 18 -25.39 -3.78 -13.39
N LYS A 19 -25.57 -4.89 -14.09
CA LYS A 19 -26.30 -6.06 -13.61
C LYS A 19 -25.67 -6.64 -12.32
N LEU A 20 -24.35 -6.75 -12.27
CA LEU A 20 -23.67 -7.27 -11.09
C LEU A 20 -23.77 -6.30 -9.90
N GLY A 21 -23.66 -4.99 -10.15
CA GLY A 21 -23.87 -3.97 -9.12
C GLY A 21 -25.30 -3.99 -8.55
N GLU A 22 -26.31 -4.15 -9.40
CA GLU A 22 -27.72 -4.30 -8.99
C GLU A 22 -27.94 -5.57 -8.15
N GLN A 23 -27.39 -6.71 -8.58
CA GLN A 23 -27.45 -7.97 -7.83
C GLN A 23 -26.77 -7.85 -6.45
N ALA A 24 -25.62 -7.17 -6.40
CA ALA A 24 -24.91 -6.94 -5.15
C ALA A 24 -25.69 -6.02 -4.21
N ALA A 25 -26.28 -4.94 -4.73
CA ALA A 25 -27.12 -4.04 -3.96
C ALA A 25 -28.37 -4.75 -3.40
N GLU A 26 -29.01 -5.62 -4.20
CA GLU A 26 -30.13 -6.44 -3.74
C GLU A 26 -29.72 -7.41 -2.62
N ALA A 27 -28.60 -8.13 -2.80
CA ALA A 27 -28.08 -9.08 -1.81
C ALA A 27 -27.69 -8.41 -0.47
N ALA A 28 -27.21 -7.17 -0.53
CA ALA A 28 -26.89 -6.37 0.64
C ALA A 28 -28.10 -5.63 1.23
N LYS A 29 -29.30 -5.76 0.63
CA LYS A 29 -30.52 -5.00 0.99
C LYS A 29 -30.27 -3.49 1.05
N ALA A 30 -29.48 -2.99 0.10
CA ALA A 30 -28.97 -1.63 0.09
C ALA A 30 -30.08 -0.58 0.12
N SER A 31 -29.74 0.61 0.62
CA SER A 31 -30.54 1.83 0.50
C SER A 31 -30.24 2.58 -0.80
N GLY A 32 -29.10 2.32 -1.44
CA GLY A 32 -28.73 2.91 -2.73
C GLY A 32 -27.49 2.27 -3.36
N LEU A 33 -27.35 2.49 -4.67
CA LEU A 33 -26.21 2.08 -5.49
C LEU A 33 -25.69 3.31 -6.25
N TYR A 34 -24.40 3.61 -6.12
CA TYR A 34 -23.78 4.81 -6.67
C TYR A 34 -22.50 4.46 -7.42
N TRP A 35 -22.46 4.69 -8.72
CA TRP A 35 -21.26 4.45 -9.53
C TRP A 35 -20.21 5.52 -9.28
N LEU A 36 -18.99 5.08 -8.94
CA LEU A 36 -17.81 5.94 -8.77
C LEU A 36 -16.98 5.98 -10.07
N ALA A 37 -16.98 4.87 -10.80
CA ALA A 37 -16.34 4.70 -12.10
C ALA A 37 -16.99 3.56 -12.86
N ASP A 38 -17.48 3.82 -14.07
CA ASP A 38 -18.15 2.81 -14.90
C ASP A 38 -17.26 1.58 -15.11
N GLY A 39 -17.81 0.39 -14.82
CA GLY A 39 -17.10 -0.87 -14.96
C GLY A 39 -16.03 -1.16 -13.91
N VAL A 40 -15.68 -0.17 -13.08
CA VAL A 40 -14.53 -0.25 -12.15
C VAL A 40 -14.97 -0.20 -10.71
N ALA A 41 -15.78 0.78 -10.30
CA ALA A 41 -16.13 0.92 -8.89
C ALA A 41 -17.54 1.48 -8.66
N CYS A 42 -18.21 0.93 -7.66
CA CYS A 42 -19.48 1.46 -7.15
C CYS A 42 -19.57 1.35 -5.62
N ASP A 43 -20.25 2.32 -5.02
CA ASP A 43 -20.67 2.30 -3.63
C ASP A 43 -22.08 1.71 -3.51
N ILE A 44 -22.24 0.84 -2.53
CA ILE A 44 -23.51 0.27 -2.08
C ILE A 44 -23.76 0.83 -0.68
N ALA A 45 -24.72 1.75 -0.56
CA ALA A 45 -25.11 2.30 0.73
C ALA A 45 -25.93 1.28 1.50
N LEU A 46 -25.47 0.91 2.70
CA LEU A 46 -26.17 -0.06 3.54
C LEU A 46 -27.27 0.65 4.36
N ARG A 47 -28.25 -0.11 4.85
CA ARG A 47 -29.28 0.42 5.77
C ARG A 47 -28.72 0.42 7.20
N ASP A 48 -29.24 1.30 8.04
CA ASP A 48 -28.74 1.47 9.42
C ASP A 48 -28.84 0.22 10.29
N ASP A 49 -29.77 -0.69 9.99
CA ASP A 49 -29.99 -1.96 10.67
C ASP A 49 -29.17 -3.13 10.08
N THR A 50 -28.34 -2.88 9.07
CA THR A 50 -27.55 -3.91 8.40
C THR A 50 -26.29 -4.23 9.21
N ASP A 51 -26.09 -5.51 9.54
CA ASP A 51 -24.81 -5.99 10.06
C ASP A 51 -23.74 -5.93 8.95
N PRO A 52 -22.68 -5.13 9.10
CA PRO A 52 -21.65 -4.97 8.07
C PRO A 52 -20.94 -6.29 7.72
N ARG A 53 -20.79 -7.21 8.68
CA ARG A 53 -20.15 -8.52 8.42
C ARG A 53 -21.04 -9.42 7.57
N ALA A 54 -22.34 -9.44 7.87
CA ALA A 54 -23.30 -10.18 7.06
C ALA A 54 -23.42 -9.58 5.65
N ALA A 55 -23.41 -8.25 5.52
CA ALA A 55 -23.40 -7.58 4.22
C ALA A 55 -22.15 -7.93 3.41
N GLU A 56 -20.96 -7.87 4.01
CA GLU A 56 -19.72 -8.27 3.34
C GLU A 56 -19.79 -9.73 2.87
N ALA A 57 -20.25 -10.66 3.71
CA ALA A 57 -20.38 -12.07 3.33
C ALA A 57 -21.34 -12.27 2.15
N ASN A 58 -22.48 -11.59 2.15
CA ASN A 58 -23.45 -11.65 1.04
C ASN A 58 -22.86 -11.07 -0.26
N LEU A 59 -22.15 -9.94 -0.17
CA LEU A 59 -21.48 -9.32 -1.32
C LEU A 59 -20.39 -10.22 -1.89
N ARG A 60 -19.57 -10.83 -1.02
CA ARG A 60 -18.56 -11.82 -1.41
C ARG A 60 -19.19 -13.02 -2.13
N ALA A 61 -20.35 -13.49 -1.67
CA ALA A 61 -21.08 -14.57 -2.34
C ALA A 61 -21.51 -14.15 -3.75
N VAL A 62 -22.02 -12.93 -3.95
CA VAL A 62 -22.44 -12.41 -5.27
C VAL A 62 -21.26 -12.28 -6.24
N ILE A 63 -20.13 -11.75 -5.78
CA ILE A 63 -18.94 -11.54 -6.63
C ILE A 63 -18.03 -12.77 -6.73
N THR A 64 -18.47 -13.93 -6.21
CA THR A 64 -17.65 -15.15 -6.21
C THR A 64 -17.18 -15.51 -7.62
N GLY A 65 -15.86 -15.64 -7.79
CA GLY A 65 -15.23 -15.97 -9.07
C GLY A 65 -15.04 -14.78 -10.02
N ALA A 66 -15.52 -13.59 -9.67
CA ALA A 66 -15.18 -12.36 -10.37
C ALA A 66 -13.96 -11.68 -9.70
N PRO A 67 -13.02 -11.10 -10.47
CA PRO A 67 -11.88 -10.37 -9.93
C PRO A 67 -12.31 -8.99 -9.42
N ILE A 68 -13.10 -8.98 -8.34
CA ILE A 68 -13.71 -7.80 -7.74
C ILE A 68 -13.47 -7.84 -6.22
N ASP A 69 -12.96 -6.75 -5.69
CA ASP A 69 -12.77 -6.52 -4.27
C ASP A 69 -14.05 -5.95 -3.62
N VAL A 70 -14.15 -6.15 -2.32
CA VAL A 70 -15.20 -5.54 -1.49
C VAL A 70 -14.59 -5.01 -0.21
N VAL A 71 -14.90 -3.75 0.11
CA VAL A 71 -14.53 -3.09 1.37
C VAL A 71 -15.78 -2.52 2.01
N VAL A 72 -16.07 -2.92 3.26
CA VAL A 72 -17.19 -2.39 4.05
C VAL A 72 -16.64 -1.53 5.19
N GLN A 73 -17.10 -0.29 5.30
CA GLN A 73 -16.64 0.65 6.31
C GLN A 73 -17.69 1.70 6.65
N GLU A 74 -17.43 2.48 7.69
CA GLU A 74 -18.26 3.63 8.05
C GLU A 74 -18.20 4.71 6.96
N ALA A 75 -19.36 5.17 6.50
CA ALA A 75 -19.45 6.07 5.37
C ALA A 75 -18.94 7.50 5.68
N GLU A 76 -19.17 7.97 6.91
CA GLU A 76 -18.88 9.35 7.31
C GLU A 76 -17.39 9.61 7.53
N THR A 77 -16.66 8.60 8.02
CA THR A 77 -15.24 8.72 8.43
C THR A 77 -14.27 8.17 7.38
N ARG A 78 -14.76 7.74 6.20
CA ARG A 78 -13.94 7.07 5.18
C ARG A 78 -12.92 7.96 4.47
N ARG A 79 -13.10 9.29 4.43
CA ARG A 79 -12.14 10.21 3.82
C ARG A 79 -11.00 10.49 4.80
N LYS A 80 -9.79 10.06 4.45
CA LYS A 80 -8.61 10.17 5.31
C LYS A 80 -7.78 11.39 4.96
N LYS A 81 -7.13 11.98 5.96
CA LYS A 81 -6.35 13.23 5.85
C LYS A 81 -4.84 12.98 5.71
N PHE A 82 -4.41 11.75 5.96
CA PHE A 82 -3.02 11.33 5.90
C PHE A 82 -2.93 9.97 5.20
N LEU A 83 -2.03 9.85 4.23
CA LEU A 83 -1.64 8.58 3.61
C LEU A 83 -0.23 8.21 4.06
N ILE A 84 -0.06 7.01 4.60
CA ILE A 84 1.24 6.38 4.82
C ILE A 84 1.33 5.09 4.00
N ALA A 85 2.40 4.93 3.23
CA ALA A 85 2.57 3.80 2.32
C ALA A 85 3.93 3.13 2.50
N ASP A 86 3.96 1.81 2.35
CA ASP A 86 5.21 1.09 2.04
C ASP A 86 5.70 1.40 0.63
N MET A 87 6.97 1.15 0.35
CA MET A 87 7.57 1.31 -0.97
C MET A 87 7.59 -0.01 -1.76
N ASP A 88 8.47 -0.93 -1.35
CA ASP A 88 8.70 -2.20 -2.02
C ASP A 88 7.40 -3.01 -2.07
N SER A 89 7.13 -3.67 -3.20
CA SER A 89 5.90 -4.46 -3.45
C SER A 89 4.57 -3.73 -3.19
N THR A 90 4.58 -2.39 -3.02
CA THR A 90 3.40 -1.56 -2.74
C THR A 90 3.33 -0.37 -3.69
N MET A 91 4.18 0.65 -3.52
CA MET A 91 4.23 1.81 -4.44
C MET A 91 5.09 1.52 -5.68
N ILE A 92 5.94 0.50 -5.61
CA ILE A 92 6.69 -0.08 -6.72
C ILE A 92 6.49 -1.60 -6.76
N GLY A 93 6.68 -2.22 -7.92
CA GLY A 93 6.46 -3.67 -8.09
C GLY A 93 7.67 -4.55 -7.74
N GLN A 94 8.80 -3.97 -7.36
CA GLN A 94 10.06 -4.68 -7.12
C GLN A 94 10.49 -4.57 -5.65
N GLU A 95 11.43 -5.43 -5.27
CA GLU A 95 12.21 -5.35 -4.03
C GLU A 95 13.55 -4.68 -4.35
N CYS A 96 13.77 -3.44 -3.91
CA CYS A 96 14.96 -2.66 -4.28
C CYS A 96 16.29 -3.37 -3.98
N ILE A 97 16.39 -4.10 -2.87
CA ILE A 97 17.61 -4.80 -2.47
C ILE A 97 17.94 -5.98 -3.39
N ASP A 98 16.93 -6.68 -3.88
CA ASP A 98 17.09 -7.81 -4.79
C ASP A 98 17.55 -7.32 -6.17
N GLU A 99 17.06 -6.15 -6.60
CA GLU A 99 17.50 -5.53 -7.85
C GLU A 99 18.95 -5.00 -7.79
N LEU A 100 19.40 -4.49 -6.63
CA LEU A 100 20.82 -4.17 -6.42
C LEU A 100 21.70 -5.42 -6.45
N ALA A 101 21.25 -6.50 -5.80
CA ALA A 101 21.98 -7.75 -5.75
C ALA A 101 22.13 -8.41 -7.13
N ASP A 102 21.14 -8.23 -8.00
CA ASP A 102 21.18 -8.76 -9.37
C ASP A 102 22.31 -8.16 -10.21
N VAL A 103 22.65 -6.88 -9.99
CA VAL A 103 23.74 -6.23 -10.72
C VAL A 103 25.09 -6.92 -10.51
N VAL A 104 25.28 -7.59 -9.37
CA VAL A 104 26.48 -8.37 -9.04
C VAL A 104 26.26 -9.89 -9.13
N GLY A 105 25.12 -10.33 -9.68
CA GLY A 105 24.79 -11.76 -9.81
C GLY A 105 24.57 -12.46 -8.47
N LEU A 106 24.15 -11.72 -7.43
CA LEU A 106 23.90 -12.25 -6.08
C LEU A 106 22.41 -12.29 -5.72
N LYS A 107 21.50 -12.03 -6.68
CA LYS A 107 20.04 -12.02 -6.47
C LYS A 107 19.57 -13.26 -5.70
N ASP A 108 19.91 -14.45 -6.18
CA ASP A 108 19.48 -15.71 -5.55
C ASP A 108 19.88 -15.82 -4.07
N LYS A 109 21.08 -15.33 -3.71
CA LYS A 109 21.56 -15.36 -2.32
C LYS A 109 20.80 -14.36 -1.45
N VAL A 110 20.57 -13.15 -1.97
CA VAL A 110 19.85 -12.10 -1.25
C VAL A 110 18.38 -12.47 -1.07
N SER A 111 17.72 -12.93 -2.14
CA SER A 111 16.33 -13.39 -2.08
C SER A 111 16.14 -14.57 -1.12
N ALA A 112 17.11 -15.49 -1.02
CA ALA A 112 17.07 -16.57 -0.04
C ALA A 112 17.12 -16.06 1.42
N ILE A 113 17.93 -15.04 1.70
CA ILE A 113 17.96 -14.40 3.04
C ILE A 113 16.65 -13.64 3.29
N THR A 114 16.15 -12.90 2.30
CA THR A 114 14.87 -12.19 2.36
C THR A 114 13.73 -13.15 2.70
N ALA A 115 13.64 -14.29 2.00
CA ALA A 115 12.62 -15.30 2.26
C ALA A 115 12.66 -15.84 3.70
N ARG A 116 13.86 -16.17 4.21
CA ARG A 116 14.05 -16.64 5.60
C ARG A 116 13.63 -15.59 6.62
N ALA A 117 13.94 -14.31 6.38
CA ALA A 117 13.53 -13.21 7.25
C ALA A 117 12.00 -13.02 7.25
N MET A 118 11.36 -13.05 6.07
CA MET A 118 9.91 -12.95 5.94
C MET A 118 9.17 -14.14 6.55
N ASN A 119 9.77 -15.34 6.54
CA ASN A 119 9.25 -16.53 7.19
C ASN A 119 9.46 -16.53 8.73
N GLY A 120 10.18 -15.54 9.28
CA GLY A 120 10.49 -15.47 10.70
C GLY A 120 11.61 -16.43 11.15
N GLU A 121 12.36 -17.01 10.22
CA GLU A 121 13.49 -17.90 10.53
C GLU A 121 14.72 -17.13 11.03
N ILE A 122 14.84 -15.84 10.65
CA ILE A 122 15.87 -14.90 11.12
C ILE A 122 15.18 -13.58 11.46
N ALA A 123 15.68 -12.88 12.49
CA ALA A 123 15.25 -11.51 12.76
C ALA A 123 15.59 -10.57 11.58
N PHE A 124 14.78 -9.52 11.42
CA PHE A 124 14.88 -8.59 10.29
C PHE A 124 16.23 -7.85 10.24
N GLU A 125 16.69 -7.32 11.37
CA GLU A 125 17.89 -6.48 11.43
C GLU A 125 19.16 -7.29 11.11
N PRO A 126 19.39 -8.51 11.67
CA PRO A 126 20.48 -9.36 11.22
C PRO A 126 20.39 -9.74 9.74
N ALA A 127 19.20 -10.08 9.24
CA ALA A 127 19.01 -10.44 7.83
C ALA A 127 19.25 -9.26 6.88
N LEU A 128 18.90 -8.03 7.29
CA LEU A 128 19.22 -6.82 6.53
C LEU A 128 20.73 -6.58 6.48
N ARG A 129 21.44 -6.69 7.62
CA ARG A 129 22.90 -6.55 7.65
C ARG A 129 23.60 -7.59 6.76
N GLU A 130 23.13 -8.84 6.78
CA GLU A 130 23.68 -9.91 5.93
C GLU A 130 23.50 -9.58 4.44
N ARG A 131 22.30 -9.13 4.03
CA ARG A 131 22.03 -8.75 2.64
C ARG A 131 22.82 -7.53 2.21
N VAL A 132 22.93 -6.51 3.05
CA VAL A 132 23.68 -5.28 2.76
C VAL A 132 25.18 -5.55 2.65
N ALA A 133 25.74 -6.47 3.45
CA ALA A 133 27.14 -6.86 3.37
C ALA A 133 27.52 -7.44 1.99
N LEU A 134 26.58 -8.10 1.31
CA LEU A 134 26.77 -8.64 -0.04
C LEU A 134 26.86 -7.55 -1.13
N LEU A 135 26.45 -6.32 -0.82
CA LEU A 135 26.49 -5.17 -1.73
C LEU A 135 27.81 -4.37 -1.63
N LYS A 136 28.74 -4.80 -0.76
CA LYS A 136 30.02 -4.10 -0.55
C LYS A 136 30.80 -3.97 -1.85
N GLY A 137 31.28 -2.76 -2.12
CA GLY A 137 32.10 -2.46 -3.30
C GLY A 137 31.30 -1.99 -4.52
N LEU A 138 29.96 -2.01 -4.46
CA LEU A 138 29.13 -1.43 -5.51
C LEU A 138 29.24 0.11 -5.53
N PRO A 139 29.39 0.73 -6.71
CA PRO A 139 29.29 2.19 -6.82
C PRO A 139 27.84 2.62 -6.58
N ILE A 140 27.65 3.72 -5.84
CA ILE A 140 26.31 4.22 -5.50
C ILE A 140 25.47 4.58 -6.73
N THR A 141 26.13 4.97 -7.82
CA THR A 141 25.52 5.31 -9.10
C THR A 141 24.69 4.17 -9.70
N VAL A 142 24.92 2.92 -9.27
CA VAL A 142 24.11 1.77 -9.68
C VAL A 142 22.63 1.94 -9.29
N VAL A 143 22.35 2.69 -8.22
CA VAL A 143 20.98 2.96 -7.77
C VAL A 143 20.18 3.68 -8.84
N ASP A 144 20.79 4.68 -9.51
CA ASP A 144 20.13 5.44 -10.58
C ASP A 144 19.80 4.53 -11.77
N ASP A 145 20.72 3.64 -12.14
CA ASP A 145 20.51 2.66 -13.21
C ASP A 145 19.38 1.68 -12.86
N VAL A 146 19.33 1.18 -11.62
CA VAL A 146 18.26 0.31 -11.15
C VAL A 146 16.92 1.02 -11.20
N ILE A 147 16.83 2.25 -10.69
CA ILE A 147 15.59 3.05 -10.72
C ILE A 147 15.13 3.26 -12.17
N ALA A 148 16.04 3.64 -13.07
CA ALA A 148 15.68 3.95 -14.45
C ALA A 148 15.28 2.73 -15.27
N GLN A 149 15.88 1.55 -15.02
CA GLN A 149 15.76 0.39 -15.90
C GLN A 149 14.89 -0.73 -15.33
N ARG A 150 14.77 -0.82 -13.99
CA ARG A 150 14.17 -1.99 -13.32
C ARG A 150 12.97 -1.64 -12.46
N ILE A 151 12.88 -0.41 -11.95
CA ILE A 151 11.79 -0.01 -11.07
C ILE A 151 10.57 0.45 -11.86
N THR A 152 9.44 -0.18 -11.58
CA THR A 152 8.12 0.17 -12.15
C THR A 152 7.21 0.63 -11.02
N LEU A 153 6.63 1.83 -11.18
CA LEU A 153 5.62 2.35 -10.26
C LEU A 153 4.35 1.51 -10.34
N THR A 154 3.75 1.20 -9.19
CA THR A 154 2.50 0.45 -9.14
C THR A 154 1.36 1.24 -9.79
N SER A 155 0.52 0.55 -10.58
CA SER A 155 -0.63 1.16 -11.25
C SER A 155 -1.51 1.91 -10.25
N GLY A 156 -1.93 3.11 -10.61
CA GLY A 156 -2.74 3.98 -9.76
C GLY A 156 -1.97 4.77 -8.70
N GLY A 157 -0.70 4.45 -8.44
CA GLY A 157 0.12 5.14 -7.44
C GLY A 157 0.29 6.64 -7.72
N PRO A 158 0.69 7.05 -8.94
CA PRO A 158 0.77 8.47 -9.29
C PRO A 158 -0.55 9.22 -9.10
N GLN A 159 -1.68 8.64 -9.51
CA GLN A 159 -3.01 9.23 -9.36
C GLN A 159 -3.43 9.34 -7.88
N LEU A 160 -3.11 8.32 -7.07
CA LEU A 160 -3.38 8.33 -5.63
C LEU A 160 -2.68 9.52 -4.96
N ILE A 161 -1.37 9.67 -5.16
CA ILE A 161 -0.60 10.73 -4.52
C ILE A 161 -1.03 12.11 -5.03
N ALA A 162 -1.15 12.28 -6.34
CA ALA A 162 -1.61 13.55 -6.93
C ALA A 162 -2.99 13.97 -6.41
N THR A 163 -3.93 13.02 -6.30
CA THR A 163 -5.29 13.30 -5.81
C THR A 163 -5.28 13.65 -4.33
N MET A 164 -4.58 12.89 -3.48
CA MET A 164 -4.49 13.20 -2.04
C MET A 164 -3.91 14.59 -1.80
N LYS A 165 -2.83 14.93 -2.51
CA LYS A 165 -2.18 16.24 -2.39
C LYS A 165 -3.04 17.40 -2.87
N ALA A 166 -3.74 17.23 -3.99
CA ALA A 166 -4.66 18.25 -4.49
C ALA A 166 -5.84 18.52 -3.53
N LYS A 167 -6.14 17.58 -2.62
CA LYS A 167 -7.14 17.75 -1.56
C LYS A 167 -6.54 18.31 -0.26
N GLY A 168 -5.26 18.64 -0.24
CA GLY A 168 -4.55 19.20 0.92
C GLY A 168 -4.19 18.17 1.99
N PHE A 169 -4.11 16.90 1.63
CA PHE A 169 -3.77 15.81 2.55
C PHE A 169 -2.29 15.47 2.49
N TYR A 170 -1.75 15.03 3.63
CA TYR A 170 -0.34 14.72 3.79
C TYR A 170 -0.05 13.29 3.33
N THR A 171 1.14 13.07 2.77
CA THR A 171 1.57 11.79 2.23
C THR A 171 2.98 11.44 2.69
N ALA A 172 3.17 10.25 3.26
CA ALA A 172 4.47 9.74 3.70
C ALA A 172 4.79 8.36 3.11
N LEU A 173 6.02 8.19 2.66
CA LEU A 173 6.56 6.90 2.18
C LEU A 173 7.51 6.32 3.23
N VAL A 174 7.15 5.22 3.88
CA VAL A 174 7.95 4.63 4.97
C VAL A 174 8.28 3.19 4.64
N SER A 175 9.57 2.89 4.49
CA SER A 175 10.02 1.59 3.99
C SER A 175 11.14 0.99 4.84
N GLY A 176 11.18 -0.35 4.89
CA GLY A 176 12.35 -1.09 5.37
C GLY A 176 13.50 -1.17 4.35
N GLY A 177 13.29 -0.65 3.13
CA GLY A 177 14.30 -0.49 2.10
C GLY A 177 15.27 0.66 2.40
N PHE A 178 15.75 1.36 1.37
CA PHE A 178 16.82 2.35 1.52
C PHE A 178 16.45 3.75 1.04
N THR A 179 16.99 4.76 1.73
CA THR A 179 16.78 6.20 1.45
C THR A 179 17.15 6.61 0.04
N VAL A 180 18.16 5.97 -0.54
CA VAL A 180 18.60 6.21 -1.93
C VAL A 180 17.52 5.85 -2.95
N PHE A 181 16.62 4.93 -2.62
CA PHE A 181 15.42 4.63 -3.43
C PHE A 181 14.22 5.47 -2.99
N THR A 182 13.87 5.46 -1.69
CA THR A 182 12.65 6.15 -1.23
C THR A 182 12.69 7.64 -1.55
N SER A 183 13.84 8.30 -1.50
CA SER A 183 13.94 9.73 -1.84
C SER A 183 13.55 9.99 -3.30
N ARG A 184 13.99 9.13 -4.23
CA ARG A 184 13.72 9.30 -5.66
C ARG A 184 12.28 8.93 -6.02
N ILE A 185 11.76 7.86 -5.43
CA ILE A 185 10.36 7.45 -5.60
C ILE A 185 9.42 8.48 -4.98
N ALA A 186 9.76 9.00 -3.79
CA ALA A 186 9.02 10.05 -3.13
C ALA A 186 8.97 11.32 -3.97
N GLU A 187 10.11 11.78 -4.50
CA GLU A 187 10.17 12.95 -5.39
C GLU A 187 9.36 12.74 -6.67
N THR A 188 9.50 11.58 -7.31
CA THR A 188 8.80 11.24 -8.56
C THR A 188 7.29 11.23 -8.40
N LEU A 189 6.78 10.65 -7.31
CA LEU A 189 5.35 10.57 -7.01
C LEU A 189 4.82 11.83 -6.33
N GLY A 190 5.71 12.64 -5.76
CA GLY A 190 5.39 13.86 -5.04
C GLY A 190 5.04 13.68 -3.57
N PHE A 191 5.51 12.65 -2.86
CA PHE A 191 5.30 12.50 -1.42
C PHE A 191 5.84 13.70 -0.62
N ASP A 192 5.22 14.02 0.52
CA ASP A 192 5.65 15.13 1.39
C ASP A 192 6.85 14.76 2.27
N GLU A 193 6.96 13.48 2.64
CA GLU A 193 8.05 12.96 3.47
C GLU A 193 8.37 11.50 3.11
N ASN A 194 9.61 11.08 3.34
CA ASN A 194 10.00 9.67 3.24
C ASN A 194 10.97 9.26 4.37
N GLN A 195 10.91 7.99 4.77
CA GLN A 195 11.77 7.40 5.80
C GLN A 195 12.19 5.98 5.39
N ALA A 196 13.48 5.68 5.47
CA ALA A 196 14.04 4.37 5.14
C ALA A 196 15.42 4.15 5.79
N ASN A 197 15.98 2.96 5.64
CA ASN A 197 17.34 2.66 6.09
C ASN A 197 18.39 3.41 5.25
N ILE A 198 19.55 3.68 5.84
CA ILE A 198 20.63 4.39 5.14
C ILE A 198 21.75 3.41 4.84
N LEU A 199 22.05 3.19 3.56
CA LEU A 199 23.26 2.49 3.14
C LEU A 199 24.47 3.39 3.38
N ILE A 200 25.50 2.86 4.04
CA ILE A 200 26.73 3.61 4.27
C ILE A 200 27.60 3.52 3.02
N GLU A 201 27.99 4.69 2.51
CA GLU A 201 28.96 4.82 1.42
C GLU A 201 30.22 5.57 1.86
N ARG A 202 31.32 5.32 1.15
CA ARG A 202 32.56 6.09 1.22
C ARG A 202 33.11 6.26 -0.18
N ASP A 203 33.41 7.50 -0.56
CA ASP A 203 33.94 7.86 -1.88
C ASP A 203 33.08 7.32 -3.05
N GLY A 204 31.74 7.35 -2.87
CA GLY A 204 30.77 6.87 -3.85
C GLY A 204 30.66 5.34 -3.95
N ILE A 205 31.20 4.60 -2.99
CA ILE A 205 31.20 3.12 -2.95
C ILE A 205 30.51 2.63 -1.68
N LEU A 206 29.60 1.67 -1.82
CA LEU A 206 28.90 1.03 -0.71
C LEU A 206 29.89 0.26 0.18
N THR A 207 29.87 0.51 1.49
CA THR A 207 30.76 -0.15 2.45
C THR A 207 30.29 -1.57 2.81
N GLY A 208 29.04 -1.90 2.50
CA GLY A 208 28.35 -3.10 2.96
C GLY A 208 27.78 -2.97 4.37
N GLU A 209 27.65 -1.75 4.88
CA GLU A 209 27.08 -1.46 6.20
C GLU A 209 25.80 -0.62 6.06
N VAL A 210 24.89 -0.77 7.02
CA VAL A 210 23.65 0.00 7.14
C VAL A 210 23.71 0.83 8.43
N ALA A 211 23.26 2.08 8.37
CA ALA A 211 23.27 2.96 9.53
C ALA A 211 22.27 2.50 10.59
N GLU A 212 22.60 2.74 11.86
CA GLU A 212 21.70 2.52 12.99
C GLU A 212 20.96 3.81 13.36
N PRO A 213 19.71 3.72 13.88
CA PRO A 213 18.94 2.49 14.06
C PRO A 213 18.34 1.98 12.73
N ILE A 214 18.33 0.65 12.56
CA ILE A 214 17.62 0.02 11.44
C ILE A 214 16.10 0.19 11.62
N LEU A 215 15.45 0.75 10.61
CA LEU A 215 13.99 0.87 10.50
C LEU A 215 13.39 -0.49 10.11
N GLY A 216 12.87 -1.18 11.12
CA GLY A 216 12.08 -2.41 10.98
C GLY A 216 10.57 -2.16 11.03
N LYS A 217 9.80 -3.20 11.37
CA LYS A 217 8.32 -3.14 11.48
C LYS A 217 7.81 -2.04 12.43
N GLN A 218 8.53 -1.79 13.52
CA GLN A 218 8.13 -0.80 14.53
C GLN A 218 8.25 0.63 14.00
N ALA A 219 9.22 0.89 13.11
CA ALA A 219 9.41 2.21 12.53
C ALA A 219 8.19 2.70 11.74
N LYS A 220 7.45 1.80 11.07
CA LYS A 220 6.21 2.15 10.35
C LYS A 220 5.09 2.58 11.31
N VAL A 221 5.00 1.91 12.46
CA VAL A 221 4.06 2.30 13.53
C VAL A 221 4.45 3.64 14.12
N ASP A 222 5.73 3.80 14.47
CA ASP A 222 6.23 5.03 15.08
C ASP A 222 6.05 6.22 14.12
N ALA A 223 6.34 6.04 12.83
CA ALA A 223 6.12 7.06 11.82
C ALA A 223 4.64 7.44 11.69
N LEU A 224 3.71 6.48 11.67
CA LEU A 224 2.28 6.76 11.66
C LEU A 224 1.89 7.63 12.86
N LEU A 225 2.33 7.28 14.07
CA LEU A 225 1.98 8.01 15.30
C LEU A 225 2.60 9.41 15.35
N VAL A 226 3.91 9.51 15.08
CA VAL A 226 4.66 10.78 15.11
C VAL A 226 4.15 11.75 14.06
N ILE A 227 3.88 11.28 12.83
CA ILE A 227 3.36 12.14 11.77
C ILE A 227 1.92 12.54 12.07
N SER A 228 1.08 11.64 12.60
CA SER A 228 -0.29 12.00 13.01
C SER A 228 -0.28 13.08 14.09
N GLU A 229 0.60 12.97 15.09
CA GLU A 229 0.79 13.99 16.14
C GLU A 229 1.25 15.33 15.55
N LYS A 230 2.26 15.32 14.67
CA LYS A 230 2.76 16.49 13.95
C LYS A 230 1.65 17.21 13.15
N LEU A 231 0.72 16.45 12.59
CA LEU A 231 -0.42 16.97 11.82
C LEU A 231 -1.62 17.36 12.71
N GLY A 232 -1.60 17.04 14.00
CA GLY A 232 -2.72 17.28 14.92
C GLY A 232 -3.97 16.45 14.62
N ILE A 233 -3.79 15.23 14.09
CA ILE A 233 -4.89 14.31 13.73
C ILE A 233 -4.79 12.99 14.51
N SER A 234 -5.90 12.25 14.56
CA SER A 234 -5.88 10.86 15.06
C SER A 234 -5.35 9.89 13.99
N PRO A 235 -4.68 8.79 14.36
CA PRO A 235 -4.42 7.68 13.44
C PRO A 235 -5.69 7.12 12.76
N ASP A 236 -6.88 7.32 13.35
CA ASP A 236 -8.17 6.99 12.71
C ASP A 236 -8.46 7.82 11.45
N GLU A 237 -7.80 8.97 11.30
CA GLU A 237 -7.87 9.84 10.13
C GLU A 237 -6.79 9.51 9.10
N ALA A 238 -6.00 8.45 9.33
CA ALA A 238 -4.98 7.96 8.41
C ALA A 238 -5.47 6.77 7.55
N LEU A 239 -4.98 6.75 6.31
CA LEU A 239 -5.02 5.63 5.37
C LEU A 239 -3.61 5.04 5.32
N ALA A 240 -3.47 3.76 5.64
CA ALA A 240 -2.22 3.03 5.56
C ALA A 240 -2.32 1.93 4.49
N VAL A 241 -1.27 1.76 3.70
CA VAL A 241 -1.18 0.68 2.69
C VAL A 241 0.17 -0.03 2.73
N GLY A 242 0.13 -1.35 2.61
CA GLY A 242 1.29 -2.24 2.48
C GLY A 242 0.87 -3.65 2.06
N ASP A 243 1.82 -4.49 1.68
CA ASP A 243 1.58 -5.87 1.24
C ASP A 243 2.02 -6.92 2.28
N GLY A 244 2.91 -6.52 3.20
CA GLY A 244 3.71 -7.44 4.01
C GLY A 244 3.29 -7.56 5.49
N ALA A 245 3.84 -8.57 6.15
CA ALA A 245 3.63 -8.78 7.59
C ALA A 245 4.29 -7.68 8.46
N ASN A 246 5.32 -7.02 7.92
CA ASN A 246 5.97 -5.84 8.49
C ASN A 246 5.03 -4.61 8.55
N ASP A 247 3.96 -4.58 7.75
CA ASP A 247 3.00 -3.48 7.73
C ASP A 247 1.85 -3.66 8.72
N LEU A 248 1.57 -4.88 9.18
CA LEU A 248 0.39 -5.20 9.98
C LEU A 248 0.20 -4.32 11.21
N GLY A 249 1.29 -3.89 11.85
CA GLY A 249 1.22 -2.94 12.96
C GLY A 249 0.63 -1.59 12.55
N MET A 250 1.14 -1.01 11.46
CA MET A 250 0.68 0.25 10.90
C MET A 250 -0.76 0.13 10.35
N LEU A 251 -1.05 -0.95 9.61
CA LEU A 251 -2.39 -1.23 9.07
C LEU A 251 -3.42 -1.43 10.19
N GLY A 252 -3.05 -2.08 11.29
CA GLY A 252 -3.93 -2.30 12.43
C GLY A 252 -4.29 -1.02 13.18
N ILE A 253 -3.38 -0.04 13.22
CA ILE A 253 -3.58 1.22 13.94
C ILE A 253 -4.33 2.24 13.09
N ALA A 254 -4.03 2.34 11.79
CA ALA A 254 -4.68 3.30 10.91
C ALA A 254 -6.21 3.09 10.82
N GLY A 255 -6.95 4.18 10.66
CA GLY A 255 -8.41 4.13 10.51
C GLY A 255 -8.84 3.36 9.27
N SER A 256 -8.09 3.49 8.17
CA SER A 256 -8.19 2.63 6.99
C SER A 256 -6.84 1.96 6.76
N GLY A 257 -6.66 0.75 7.30
CA GLY A 257 -5.49 -0.08 7.02
C GLY A 257 -5.77 -1.08 5.92
N VAL A 258 -5.11 -0.94 4.77
CA VAL A 258 -5.34 -1.71 3.56
C VAL A 258 -4.14 -2.60 3.24
N ALA A 259 -4.39 -3.91 3.17
CA ALA A 259 -3.47 -4.87 2.58
C ALA A 259 -3.64 -4.89 1.06
N LEU A 260 -2.60 -4.50 0.30
CA LEU A 260 -2.60 -4.50 -1.16
C LEU A 260 -1.90 -5.75 -1.68
N HIS A 261 -2.60 -6.55 -2.49
CA HIS A 261 -2.08 -7.79 -3.12
C HIS A 261 -1.31 -8.70 -2.16
N ALA A 262 -1.70 -8.65 -0.88
CA ALA A 262 -0.93 -9.21 0.20
C ALA A 262 -1.03 -10.74 0.24
N LYS A 263 -0.04 -11.38 0.86
CA LYS A 263 -0.10 -12.83 1.12
C LYS A 263 -1.33 -13.16 1.97
N PRO A 264 -1.95 -14.36 1.82
CA PRO A 264 -3.19 -14.72 2.51
C PRO A 264 -3.15 -14.53 4.05
N THR A 265 -1.99 -14.75 4.67
CA THR A 265 -1.79 -14.56 6.11
C THR A 265 -1.85 -13.10 6.55
N VAL A 266 -1.38 -12.18 5.71
CA VAL A 266 -1.41 -10.73 5.95
C VAL A 266 -2.81 -10.21 5.65
N ALA A 267 -3.38 -10.59 4.51
CA ALA A 267 -4.74 -10.21 4.09
C ALA A 267 -5.82 -10.62 5.11
N ALA A 268 -5.63 -11.74 5.82
CA ALA A 268 -6.55 -12.20 6.86
C ALA A 268 -6.48 -11.37 8.17
N GLN A 269 -5.41 -10.60 8.38
CA GLN A 269 -5.19 -9.80 9.58
C GLN A 269 -5.45 -8.30 9.36
N ALA A 270 -5.47 -7.84 8.11
CA ALA A 270 -5.76 -6.45 7.78
C ALA A 270 -7.25 -6.11 7.90
N LYS A 271 -7.57 -4.85 8.22
CA LYS A 271 -8.95 -4.36 8.31
C LYS A 271 -9.63 -4.35 6.94
N MET A 272 -8.87 -4.03 5.90
CA MET A 272 -9.31 -3.94 4.53
C MET A 272 -8.28 -4.63 3.63
N ARG A 273 -8.72 -5.17 2.51
CA ARG A 273 -7.82 -5.76 1.52
C ARG A 273 -8.27 -5.44 0.11
N ILE A 274 -7.28 -5.30 -0.77
CA ILE A 274 -7.46 -5.13 -2.22
C ILE A 274 -6.65 -6.26 -2.86
N ASP A 275 -7.33 -7.27 -3.39
CA ASP A 275 -6.76 -8.45 -4.00
C ASP A 275 -6.64 -8.30 -5.53
N HIS A 276 -7.50 -7.48 -6.14
CA HIS A 276 -7.63 -7.38 -7.59
C HIS A 276 -7.40 -5.98 -8.15
N GLY A 277 -7.88 -4.94 -7.48
CA GLY A 277 -7.74 -3.53 -7.88
C GLY A 277 -6.28 -3.04 -7.82
N ASP A 278 -6.03 -1.90 -8.43
CA ASP A 278 -4.75 -1.19 -8.30
C ASP A 278 -4.81 -0.12 -7.19
N LEU A 279 -3.79 0.72 -7.04
CA LEU A 279 -3.76 1.74 -5.99
C LEU A 279 -4.87 2.79 -6.11
N THR A 280 -5.56 2.92 -7.25
CA THR A 280 -6.74 3.79 -7.35
C THR A 280 -7.92 3.27 -6.52
N ALA A 281 -7.93 1.99 -6.15
CA ALA A 281 -8.86 1.41 -5.19
C ALA A 281 -8.90 2.22 -3.88
N LEU A 282 -7.75 2.74 -3.45
CA LEU A 282 -7.63 3.55 -2.22
C LEU A 282 -8.34 4.90 -2.32
N LEU A 283 -8.58 5.42 -3.52
CA LEU A 283 -9.41 6.60 -3.73
C LEU A 283 -10.90 6.23 -3.72
N TYR A 284 -11.26 5.10 -4.35
CA TYR A 284 -12.66 4.64 -4.38
C TYR A 284 -13.18 4.28 -2.99
N ILE A 285 -12.41 3.61 -2.13
CA ILE A 285 -12.83 3.34 -0.75
C ILE A 285 -13.06 4.63 0.06
N GLN A 286 -12.38 5.73 -0.29
CA GLN A 286 -12.61 7.04 0.33
C GLN A 286 -13.82 7.78 -0.29
N GLY A 287 -14.49 7.20 -1.28
CA GLY A 287 -15.65 7.77 -1.95
C GLY A 287 -15.33 8.79 -3.02
N TYR A 288 -14.09 8.84 -3.52
CA TYR A 288 -13.78 9.63 -4.72
C TYR A 288 -14.36 8.95 -5.95
N ARG A 289 -14.91 9.76 -6.85
CA ARG A 289 -15.27 9.34 -8.20
C ARG A 289 -14.05 9.45 -9.10
N LYS A 290 -14.04 8.73 -10.21
CA LYS A 290 -12.97 8.85 -11.23
C LYS A 290 -12.80 10.29 -11.73
N THR A 291 -13.88 11.07 -11.75
CA THR A 291 -13.86 12.49 -12.11
C THR A 291 -13.18 13.39 -11.07
N ASP A 292 -12.98 12.91 -9.85
CA ASP A 292 -12.26 13.62 -8.80
C ASP A 292 -10.74 13.39 -8.85
N PHE A 293 -10.29 12.42 -9.66
CA PHE A 293 -8.89 12.03 -9.71
C PHE A 293 -8.07 13.09 -10.42
N VAL A 294 -6.90 13.37 -9.86
CA VAL A 294 -5.90 14.24 -10.48
C VAL A 294 -4.93 13.38 -11.28
N MET A 295 -4.72 13.77 -12.53
CA MET A 295 -3.69 13.18 -13.39
C MET A 295 -2.39 13.96 -13.17
N PRO A 296 -1.29 13.28 -12.81
CA PRO A 296 0.02 13.91 -12.64
C PRO A 296 0.63 14.39 -13.96
#